data_AF-A0A522NRW3-F1
#
_entry.id   AF-A0A522NRW3-F1
#
_cell.length_a   1.000
_cell.length_b   1.000
_cell.length_c   1.000
_cell.angle_alpha   90.00
_cell.angle_beta   90.00
_cell.angle_gamma   90.00
#
_symmetry.space_group_name_H-M   'P 1'
#
loop_
_entity.id
_entity.type
_entity.pdbx_description
1 polymer ?
#
loop_
_entity_poly.entity_id
_entity_poly.type
_entity_poly.pdbx_seq_one_letter_code
_entity_poly.pdbx_strand_id
1 'polypeptide(L)'
;MGRRRQYCRQSCRQRAYEQRASLNRHGAAAVPDDAVVLSADDAADLSDRVYQVRCAAEDVATALEEGAEATELRQLCDVLIHAARAADGWRRAGV
;
A
#
# COMPACT_ATOMS: atom_id res chain seq x y z
N MET A 1 28.35 35.97 -12.11
CA MET A 1 28.06 35.36 -10.80
C MET A 1 27.88 33.85 -11.01
N GLY A 2 28.80 33.02 -10.52
CA GLY A 2 28.81 31.57 -10.79
C GLY A 2 28.11 30.74 -9.71
N ARG A 3 27.76 29.48 -10.05
CA ARG A 3 27.16 28.54 -9.10
C ARG A 3 28.11 28.28 -7.93
N ARG A 4 27.60 28.46 -6.71
CA ARG A 4 28.39 28.21 -5.48
C ARG A 4 28.79 26.74 -5.38
N ARG A 5 29.95 26.48 -4.77
CA ARG A 5 30.44 25.13 -4.52
C ARG A 5 29.45 24.38 -3.63
N GLN A 6 29.03 23.19 -4.06
CA GLN A 6 28.07 22.36 -3.33
C GLN A 6 28.65 21.81 -2.01
N TYR A 7 29.98 21.66 -1.91
CA TYR A 7 30.66 21.15 -0.73
C TYR A 7 31.79 22.08 -0.31
N CYS A 8 31.91 22.26 1.01
CA CYS A 8 32.96 23.06 1.63
C CYS A 8 34.37 22.53 1.35
N ARG A 9 34.56 21.21 1.46
CA ARG A 9 35.84 20.50 1.38
C ARG A 9 35.64 19.05 0.89
N GLN A 10 36.73 18.36 0.56
CA GLN A 10 36.70 16.96 0.13
C GLN A 10 36.13 16.02 1.21
N SER A 11 36.42 16.28 2.50
CA SER A 11 35.80 15.56 3.62
C SER A 11 34.28 15.73 3.69
N CYS A 12 33.76 16.93 3.40
CA CYS A 12 32.32 17.20 3.33
C CYS A 12 31.67 16.36 2.21
N ARG A 13 32.35 16.21 1.07
CA ARG A 13 31.89 15.36 -0.06
C ARG A 13 31.94 13.88 0.31
N GLN A 14 33.00 13.44 1.00
CA GLN A 14 33.16 12.05 1.43
C GLN A 14 32.07 11.65 2.43
N ARG A 15 31.77 12.50 3.42
CA ARG A 15 30.67 12.27 4.37
C ARG A 15 29.31 12.19 3.69
N ALA A 16 29.06 13.05 2.70
CA ALA A 16 27.82 13.00 1.92
C ALA A 16 27.72 11.70 1.09
N TYR A 17 28.84 11.22 0.54
CA TYR A 17 28.89 9.92 -0.14
C TYR A 17 28.65 8.77 0.82
N GLU A 18 29.30 8.77 1.98
CA GLU A 18 29.15 7.75 3.02
C GLU A 18 27.74 7.70 3.57
N GLN A 19 27.08 8.85 3.75
CA GLN A 19 25.67 8.93 4.14
C GLN A 19 24.74 8.32 3.08
N ARG A 20 24.95 8.62 1.79
CA ARG A 20 24.17 8.00 0.71
C ARG A 20 24.45 6.51 0.60
N ALA A 21 25.71 6.12 0.71
CA ALA A 21 26.13 4.73 0.67
C ALA A 21 25.66 3.94 1.91
N SER A 22 25.55 4.57 3.09
CA SER A 22 24.99 3.94 4.28
C SER A 22 23.49 3.75 4.14
N LEU A 23 22.77 4.73 3.57
CA LEU A 23 21.34 4.58 3.27
C LEU A 23 21.12 3.43 2.28
N ASN A 24 21.96 3.32 1.24
CA ASN A 24 21.89 2.22 0.28
C ASN A 24 22.31 0.86 0.88
N ARG A 25 23.24 0.82 1.84
CA ARG A 25 23.74 -0.43 2.45
C ARG A 25 22.86 -1.01 3.57
N HIS A 26 22.07 -0.19 4.27
CA HIS A 26 21.18 -0.66 5.36
C HIS A 26 19.78 -1.05 4.87
N GLY A 27 19.64 -1.54 3.64
CA GLY A 27 18.40 -2.13 3.14
C GLY A 27 17.47 -1.19 2.35
N ALA A 28 17.83 0.07 2.12
CA ALA A 28 17.06 0.93 1.21
C ALA A 28 17.35 0.65 -0.29
N ALA A 29 18.23 -0.30 -0.63
CA ALA A 29 18.63 -0.59 -2.02
C ALA A 29 18.62 -2.08 -2.41
N ALA A 30 17.87 -2.93 -1.70
CA ALA A 30 17.55 -4.26 -2.23
C ALA A 30 16.08 -4.57 -1.94
N VAL A 31 15.20 -3.64 -2.33
CA VAL A 31 13.81 -3.99 -2.59
C VAL A 31 13.87 -5.01 -3.73
N PRO A 32 13.35 -6.24 -3.55
CA PRO A 32 13.29 -7.24 -4.61
C PRO A 32 12.68 -6.65 -5.89
N ASP A 33 13.10 -7.12 -7.06
CA ASP A 33 12.59 -6.62 -8.35
C ASP A 33 11.07 -6.77 -8.49
N ASP A 34 10.45 -7.67 -7.73
CA ASP A 34 9.02 -7.96 -7.69
C ASP A 34 8.29 -7.34 -6.50
N ALA A 35 8.98 -6.55 -5.66
CA ALA A 35 8.35 -5.97 -4.47
C ALA A 35 7.53 -4.72 -4.79
N VAL A 36 6.38 -4.62 -4.11
CA VAL A 36 5.50 -3.45 -4.15
C VAL A 36 5.84 -2.56 -2.96
N VAL A 37 6.20 -1.30 -3.24
CA VAL A 37 6.48 -0.29 -2.19
C VAL A 37 5.29 0.63 -2.06
N LEU A 38 4.70 0.67 -0.87
CA LEU A 38 3.60 1.56 -0.51
C LEU A 38 4.07 2.58 0.54
N SER A 39 3.45 3.75 0.57
CA SER A 39 3.59 4.63 1.75
C SER A 39 2.91 3.97 2.96
N ALA A 40 3.25 4.44 4.17
CA ALA A 40 2.59 3.96 5.38
C ALA A 40 1.07 4.22 5.34
N ASP A 41 0.67 5.38 4.80
CA ASP A 41 -0.74 5.74 4.65
C ASP A 41 -1.44 4.84 3.63
N ASP A 42 -0.83 4.60 2.46
CA ASP A 42 -1.39 3.69 1.44
C ASP A 42 -1.52 2.25 1.95
N ALA A 43 -0.56 1.79 2.77
CA ALA A 43 -0.60 0.47 3.38
C ALA A 43 -1.73 0.34 4.41
N ALA A 44 -1.95 1.37 5.24
CA ALA A 44 -3.06 1.42 6.19
C ALA A 44 -4.40 1.45 5.45
N ASP A 45 -4.54 2.32 4.44
CA ASP A 45 -5.74 2.43 3.60
C ASP A 45 -6.07 1.10 2.92
N LEU A 46 -5.06 0.38 2.41
CA LEU A 46 -5.25 -0.93 1.82
C LEU A 46 -5.72 -1.96 2.86
N SER A 47 -5.11 -1.97 4.04
CA SER A 47 -5.50 -2.87 5.13
C SER A 47 -6.96 -2.66 5.53
N ASP A 48 -7.40 -1.42 5.64
CA ASP A 48 -8.79 -1.08 5.99
C ASP A 48 -9.78 -1.54 4.92
N ARG A 49 -9.45 -1.38 3.63
CA ARG A 49 -10.31 -1.85 2.55
C ARG A 49 -10.38 -3.38 2.48
N VAL A 50 -9.27 -4.08 2.72
CA VAL A 50 -9.27 -5.55 2.81
C VAL A 50 -10.10 -6.02 4.00
N TYR A 51 -10.03 -5.32 5.13
CA TYR A 51 -10.87 -5.59 6.29
C TYR A 51 -12.36 -5.46 5.95
N GLN A 52 -12.76 -4.40 5.23
CA GLN A 52 -14.14 -4.22 4.78
C GLN A 52 -14.62 -5.35 3.87
N VAL A 53 -13.78 -5.85 2.97
CA VAL A 53 -14.10 -7.02 2.13
C VAL A 53 -14.38 -8.25 2.98
N ARG A 54 -13.54 -8.50 3.99
CA ARG A 54 -13.73 -9.63 4.89
C ARG A 54 -15.06 -9.53 5.64
N CYS A 55 -15.36 -8.36 6.23
CA CYS A 55 -16.62 -8.14 6.94
C CYS A 55 -17.83 -8.33 6.02
N ALA A 56 -17.81 -7.76 4.81
CA ALA A 56 -18.92 -7.95 3.88
C ALA A 56 -19.10 -9.43 3.46
N ALA A 57 -18.04 -10.22 3.43
CA ALA A 57 -18.12 -11.66 3.17
C ALA A 57 -18.64 -12.43 4.39
N GLU A 58 -18.24 -12.04 5.60
CA GLU A 58 -18.77 -12.57 6.86
C GLU A 58 -20.28 -12.30 6.97
N ASP A 59 -20.74 -11.10 6.62
CA ASP A 59 -22.17 -10.75 6.61
C ASP A 59 -22.98 -11.65 5.67
N VAL A 60 -22.45 -11.94 4.48
CA VAL A 60 -23.08 -12.89 3.53
C VAL A 60 -23.16 -14.29 4.15
N ALA A 61 -22.10 -14.74 4.82
CA ALA A 61 -22.08 -16.06 5.47
C ALA A 61 -23.12 -16.13 6.61
N THR A 62 -23.18 -15.11 7.47
CA THR A 62 -24.20 -15.01 8.52
C THR A 62 -25.61 -15.01 7.96
N ALA A 63 -25.87 -14.21 6.92
CA ALA A 63 -27.19 -14.18 6.28
C ALA A 63 -27.59 -15.53 5.67
N LEU A 64 -26.63 -16.29 5.13
CA LEU A 64 -26.89 -17.66 4.65
C LEU A 64 -27.23 -18.62 5.81
N GLU A 65 -26.50 -18.54 6.93
CA GLU A 65 -26.75 -19.35 8.12
C GLU A 65 -28.12 -19.05 8.75
N GLU A 66 -28.56 -17.79 8.70
CA GLU A 66 -29.85 -17.33 9.21
C GLU A 66 -31.02 -17.58 8.24
N GLY A 67 -30.74 -18.06 7.02
CA GLY A 67 -31.75 -18.35 6.00
C GLY A 67 -32.37 -17.10 5.38
N ALA A 68 -31.58 -16.03 5.23
CA ALA A 68 -32.00 -14.78 4.62
C ALA A 68 -32.56 -14.98 3.20
N GLU A 69 -33.51 -14.11 2.83
CA GLU A 69 -34.16 -14.15 1.53
C GLU A 69 -33.18 -13.80 0.40
N ALA A 70 -33.47 -14.31 -0.81
CA ALA A 70 -32.60 -14.12 -1.97
C ALA A 70 -32.36 -12.65 -2.32
N THR A 71 -33.30 -11.76 -1.98
CA THR A 71 -33.15 -10.31 -2.19
C THR A 71 -32.11 -9.69 -1.25
N GLU A 72 -32.08 -10.11 0.01
CA GLU A 72 -31.12 -9.63 1.01
C GLU A 72 -29.71 -10.14 0.68
N LEU A 73 -29.60 -11.43 0.36
CA LEU A 73 -28.33 -12.02 -0.09
C LEU A 73 -27.77 -11.31 -1.32
N ARG A 74 -28.64 -10.89 -2.26
CA ARG A 74 -28.20 -10.11 -3.42
C ARG A 74 -27.63 -8.74 -3.03
N GLN A 75 -28.28 -8.05 -2.09
CA GLN A 75 -27.80 -6.75 -1.60
C GLN A 75 -26.44 -6.90 -0.90
N LEU A 76 -26.27 -7.92 -0.06
CA LEU A 76 -25.00 -8.20 0.61
C LEU A 76 -23.89 -8.56 -0.39
N CYS A 77 -24.21 -9.33 -1.43
CA CYS A 77 -23.28 -9.59 -2.53
C CYS A 77 -22.88 -8.30 -3.25
N ASP A 78 -23.82 -7.38 -3.52
CA ASP A 78 -23.51 -6.10 -4.16
C ASP A 78 -22.56 -5.25 -3.28
N VAL A 79 -22.77 -5.22 -1.97
CA VAL A 79 -21.88 -4.57 -0.99
C VAL A 79 -20.49 -5.20 -1.02
N LEU A 80 -20.40 -6.54 -0.97
CA LEU A 80 -19.14 -7.26 -1.03
C LEU A 80 -18.36 -6.97 -2.32
N ILE A 81 -19.04 -6.97 -3.47
CA ILE A 81 -18.42 -6.64 -4.76
C ILE A 81 -17.97 -5.18 -4.79
N HIS A 82 -18.73 -4.26 -4.19
CA HIS A 82 -18.31 -2.87 -4.07
C HIS A 82 -17.05 -2.71 -3.22
N ALA A 83 -16.99 -3.36 -2.05
CA ALA A 83 -15.82 -3.37 -1.18
C ALA A 83 -14.60 -3.96 -1.89
N ALA A 84 -14.77 -5.07 -2.62
CA ALA A 84 -13.69 -5.71 -3.37
C ALA A 84 -13.12 -4.78 -4.44
N ARG A 85 -13.99 -4.08 -5.20
CA ARG A 85 -13.55 -3.10 -6.20
C ARG A 85 -12.82 -1.90 -5.59
N ALA A 86 -13.24 -1.46 -4.39
CA ALA A 86 -12.55 -0.39 -3.67
C ALA A 86 -11.16 -0.84 -3.21
N ALA A 87 -11.04 -2.09 -2.77
CA ALA A 87 -9.78 -2.72 -2.41
C ALA A 87 -8.87 -2.98 -3.63
N ASP A 88 -9.38 -3.13 -4.85
CA ASP A 88 -8.55 -3.33 -6.06
C ASP A 88 -7.73 -2.10 -6.49
N GLY A 89 -8.06 -0.92 -5.97
CA GLY A 89 -7.49 0.37 -6.42
C GLY A 89 -5.97 0.48 -6.32
N TRP A 90 -5.32 -0.22 -5.38
CA TRP A 90 -3.87 -0.14 -5.17
C TRP A 90 -3.06 -0.67 -6.37
N ARG A 91 -3.62 -1.59 -7.17
CA ARG A 91 -2.95 -2.13 -8.37
C ARG A 91 -2.74 -1.08 -9.47
N ARG A 92 -3.50 0.01 -9.46
CA ARG A 92 -3.42 1.07 -10.50
C ARG A 92 -2.49 2.20 -10.13
N ALA A 93 -2.03 2.29 -8.87
CA ALA A 93 -1.14 3.36 -8.42
C ALA A 93 0.32 3.21 -8.91
N GLY A 94 0.66 2.06 -9.52
CA GLY A 94 1.99 1.75 -10.04
C GLY A 94 2.16 1.83 -11.57
N VAL A 95 1.16 2.33 -12.33
CA VAL A 95 1.23 2.54 -13.79
C VAL A 95 1.05 4.01 -14.13
#